data_AF-A0A382LXA9-F1
#
_entry.id   AF-A0A382LXA9-F1
#
_cell.length_a   1.000
_cell.length_b   1.000
_cell.length_c   1.000
_cell.angle_alpha   90.00
_cell.angle_beta   90.00
_cell.angle_gamma   90.00
#
_symmetry.space_group_name_H-M   'P 1'
#
loop_
_entity.id
_entity.type
_entity.pdbx_description
1 polymer ?
#
loop_
_entity_poly.entity_id
_entity_poly.type
_entity_poly.pdbx_seq_one_letter_code
_entity_poly.pdbx_strand_id
1 'polypeptide(L)'
;MKTMTYLLNLTLLVVCTQFVFADNANDGGKQIYISFEDAQAALPDKESYDEGAYRKNNPSDNGIEISRDCENDDSSSDSYGDTCSSWYDSYESEGSSGCNGGYNDDDFDAAAQCCVCGGGTES
;
A
#
# COMPACT_ATOMS: atom_id res chain seq x y z
N MET A 1 -6.43 -64.63 17.55
CA MET A 1 -5.88 -63.88 16.38
C MET A 1 -6.86 -62.84 15.87
N LYS A 2 -8.10 -63.21 15.50
CA LYS A 2 -9.11 -62.26 14.98
C LYS A 2 -9.44 -61.10 15.95
N THR A 3 -9.57 -61.38 17.24
CA THR A 3 -9.85 -60.39 18.29
C THR A 3 -8.73 -59.36 18.47
N MET A 4 -7.47 -59.73 18.26
CA MET A 4 -6.34 -58.79 18.34
C MET A 4 -6.30 -57.84 17.14
N THR A 5 -6.73 -58.30 15.96
CA THR A 5 -6.87 -57.47 14.76
C THR A 5 -8.03 -56.47 14.89
N TYR A 6 -9.14 -56.85 15.52
CA TYR A 6 -10.24 -55.92 15.82
C TYR A 6 -9.83 -54.82 16.79
N LEU A 7 -9.02 -55.14 17.81
CA LEU A 7 -8.50 -54.14 18.74
C LEU A 7 -7.54 -53.16 18.04
N LEU A 8 -6.64 -53.65 17.18
CA LEU A 8 -5.74 -52.80 16.38
C LEU A 8 -6.51 -51.88 15.42
N ASN A 9 -7.53 -52.39 14.73
CA ASN A 9 -8.37 -51.61 13.82
C ASN A 9 -9.22 -50.58 14.57
N LEU A 10 -9.72 -50.93 15.77
CA LEU A 10 -10.50 -50.01 16.60
C LEU A 10 -9.62 -48.89 17.17
N THR A 11 -8.42 -49.20 17.64
CA THR A 11 -7.45 -48.18 18.07
C THR A 11 -7.03 -47.28 16.92
N LEU A 12 -6.87 -47.83 15.72
CA LEU A 12 -6.52 -47.07 14.52
C LEU A 12 -7.65 -46.11 14.14
N LEU A 13 -8.91 -46.56 14.13
CA LEU A 13 -10.06 -45.69 13.86
C LEU A 13 -10.22 -44.57 14.91
N VAL A 14 -10.06 -44.90 16.20
CA VAL A 14 -10.16 -43.92 17.30
C VAL A 14 -9.03 -42.88 17.22
N VAL A 15 -7.82 -43.29 16.84
CA VAL A 15 -6.69 -42.38 16.59
C VAL A 15 -6.94 -41.54 15.33
N CYS A 16 -7.43 -42.13 14.23
CA CYS A 16 -7.78 -41.40 13.01
C CYS A 16 -8.86 -40.33 13.26
N THR A 17 -9.87 -40.61 14.10
CA THR A 17 -10.87 -39.59 14.46
C THR A 17 -10.34 -38.49 15.37
N GLN A 18 -9.28 -38.75 16.14
CA GLN A 18 -8.64 -37.71 16.97
C GLN A 18 -7.76 -36.76 16.13
N PHE A 19 -7.15 -37.25 15.04
CA PHE A 19 -6.36 -36.43 14.13
C PHE A 19 -7.22 -35.59 13.15
N VAL A 20 -8.46 -36.00 12.86
CA VAL A 20 -9.38 -35.24 11.99
C VAL A 20 -10.02 -34.04 12.73
N PHE A 21 -9.98 -34.00 14.07
CA PHE A 21 -10.52 -32.90 14.87
C PHE A 21 -9.50 -32.22 15.79
N ALA A 22 -8.22 -32.24 15.43
CA ALA A 22 -7.20 -31.39 16.03
C ALA A 22 -7.17 -30.02 15.32
N ASP A 23 -8.29 -29.29 15.31
CA ASP A 23 -8.28 -27.84 15.06
C ASP A 23 -9.11 -27.17 16.14
N ASN A 24 -8.52 -27.06 17.32
CA ASN A 24 -9.04 -26.20 18.36
C ASN A 24 -7.87 -25.52 19.06
N ALA A 25 -7.51 -24.34 18.54
CA ALA A 25 -7.06 -23.15 19.30
C ALA A 25 -6.34 -22.17 18.35
N ASN A 26 -7.03 -21.12 17.95
CA ASN A 26 -6.50 -19.80 17.57
C ASN A 26 -7.78 -18.95 17.42
N ASP A 27 -8.33 -18.35 18.47
CA ASP A 27 -7.74 -17.29 19.27
C ASP A 27 -6.74 -16.44 18.49
N GLY A 28 -7.29 -15.56 17.63
CA GLY A 28 -6.73 -14.23 17.48
C GLY A 28 -5.66 -13.95 16.41
N GLY A 29 -5.30 -14.84 15.48
CA GLY A 29 -4.36 -14.42 14.43
C GLY A 29 -3.74 -15.47 13.53
N LYS A 30 -4.49 -16.39 12.93
CA LYS A 30 -3.95 -17.28 11.90
C LYS A 30 -4.21 -16.75 10.48
N GLN A 31 -3.11 -16.25 9.91
CA GLN A 31 -2.90 -15.98 8.50
C GLN A 31 -3.57 -17.03 7.62
N ILE A 32 -4.48 -16.58 6.75
CA ILE A 32 -5.05 -17.37 5.67
C ILE A 32 -3.88 -17.61 4.71
N TYR A 33 -3.35 -18.83 4.67
CA TYR A 33 -2.37 -19.22 3.65
C TYR A 33 -3.09 -19.24 2.30
N ILE A 34 -3.12 -18.09 1.65
CA ILE A 34 -3.45 -17.96 0.24
C ILE A 34 -2.32 -18.68 -0.51
N SER A 35 -2.66 -19.75 -1.23
CA SER A 35 -1.76 -20.44 -2.14
C SER A 35 -1.11 -19.40 -3.06
N PHE A 36 0.21 -19.44 -3.26
CA PHE A 36 0.93 -18.47 -4.11
C PHE A 36 0.35 -18.36 -5.54
N GLU A 37 -0.37 -19.39 -5.98
CA GLU A 37 -1.08 -19.46 -7.25
C GLU A 37 -2.44 -18.71 -7.24
N ASP A 38 -3.14 -18.66 -6.10
CA ASP A 38 -4.43 -17.96 -5.95
C ASP A 38 -4.24 -16.45 -5.69
N ALA A 39 -3.12 -16.05 -5.09
CA ALA A 39 -2.79 -14.64 -4.89
C ALA A 39 -2.58 -13.90 -6.21
N GLN A 40 -2.11 -14.59 -7.25
CA GLN A 40 -1.89 -14.03 -8.59
C GLN A 40 -3.19 -13.87 -9.38
N ALA A 41 -4.22 -14.66 -9.07
CA ALA A 41 -5.55 -14.55 -9.70
C ALA A 41 -6.42 -13.44 -9.10
N ALA A 42 -6.08 -12.96 -7.90
CA ALA A 42 -6.77 -11.86 -7.23
C ALA A 42 -6.19 -10.47 -7.54
N LEU A 43 -5.06 -10.40 -8.25
CA LEU A 43 -4.52 -9.13 -8.73
C LEU A 43 -5.17 -8.81 -10.08
N PRO A 44 -6.11 -7.86 -10.15
CA PRO A 44 -6.61 -7.39 -11.43
C PRO A 44 -5.43 -6.88 -12.25
N ASP A 45 -5.48 -7.22 -13.54
CA ASP A 45 -4.54 -6.88 -14.58
C ASP A 45 -4.03 -5.43 -14.39
N LYS A 46 -2.70 -5.29 -14.38
CA LYS A 46 -1.99 -4.02 -14.35
C LYS A 46 -2.67 -2.96 -15.23
N GLU A 47 -3.39 -2.05 -14.60
CA GLU A 47 -3.38 -0.65 -15.01
C GLU A 47 -2.82 0.12 -13.83
N SER A 48 -1.62 0.68 -14.04
CA SER A 48 -0.92 1.65 -13.20
C SER A 48 -1.14 1.50 -11.69
N TYR A 49 -0.14 0.98 -10.99
CA TYR A 49 -0.09 1.13 -9.53
C TYR A 49 0.04 2.63 -9.22
N ASP A 50 -1.11 3.29 -9.03
CA ASP A 50 -1.22 4.67 -8.60
C ASP A 50 -1.06 4.68 -7.08
N GLU A 51 0.17 4.98 -6.65
CA GLU A 51 0.50 5.06 -5.24
C GLU A 51 -0.38 6.10 -4.52
N GLY A 52 -0.75 7.20 -5.19
CA GLY A 52 -1.65 8.23 -4.65
C GLY A 52 -3.04 7.68 -4.30
N ALA A 53 -3.65 6.88 -5.19
CA ALA A 53 -4.95 6.26 -4.97
C ALA A 53 -4.92 5.16 -3.90
N TYR A 54 -3.82 4.40 -3.81
CA TYR A 54 -3.65 3.38 -2.76
C TYR A 54 -3.56 4.03 -1.37
N ARG A 55 -2.80 5.12 -1.22
CA ARG A 55 -2.63 5.83 0.06
C ARG A 55 -3.91 6.54 0.51
N LYS A 56 -4.71 7.07 -0.43
CA LYS A 56 -6.02 7.71 -0.13
C LYS A 56 -7.01 6.75 0.52
N ASN A 57 -6.98 5.48 0.12
CA ASN A 57 -7.90 4.44 0.59
C ASN A 57 -7.36 3.62 1.77
N ASN A 58 -6.07 3.77 2.10
CA ASN A 58 -5.43 3.09 3.22
C ASN A 58 -4.57 4.08 4.05
N PRO A 59 -5.22 4.97 4.83
CA PRO A 59 -4.51 5.90 5.71
C PRO A 59 -3.75 5.09 6.76
N SER A 60 -2.45 5.34 6.90
CA SER A 60 -1.65 4.72 7.95
C SER A 60 -2.13 5.26 9.31
N ASP A 61 -2.80 4.42 10.09
CA ASP A 61 -3.30 4.70 11.46
C ASP A 61 -2.14 4.84 12.49
N ASN A 62 -0.90 4.91 12.01
CA ASN A 62 0.29 4.81 12.85
C ASN A 62 0.83 6.18 13.28
N GLY A 63 0.22 7.30 12.85
CA GLY A 63 0.72 8.65 13.13
C GLY A 63 2.13 8.93 12.58
N ILE A 64 2.67 8.02 11.76
CA ILE A 64 3.79 8.29 10.88
C ILE A 64 3.13 8.96 9.68
N GLU A 65 3.14 10.28 9.69
CA GLU A 65 3.17 11.07 8.47
C GLU A 65 4.23 10.40 7.60
N ILE A 66 3.82 9.53 6.68
CA ILE A 66 4.54 9.40 5.43
C ILE A 66 4.33 10.76 4.78
N SER A 67 5.09 11.75 5.28
CA SER A 67 5.75 12.70 4.42
C SER A 67 6.18 11.84 3.26
N ARG A 68 5.52 12.03 2.11
CA ARG A 68 6.15 11.64 0.86
C ARG A 68 7.57 12.13 1.07
N ASP A 69 8.55 11.24 1.03
CA ASP A 69 9.94 11.65 1.18
C ASP A 69 10.25 12.34 -0.14
N CYS A 70 9.60 13.47 -0.35
CA CYS A 70 9.48 14.18 -1.59
C CYS A 70 10.18 15.49 -1.28
N GLU A 71 11.12 15.81 -2.13
CA GLU A 71 11.88 17.03 -2.05
C GLU A 71 11.42 17.93 -3.18
N ASN A 72 11.11 19.17 -2.80
CA ASN A 72 10.83 20.23 -3.75
C ASN A 72 12.11 20.56 -4.54
N ASP A 73 11.98 20.75 -5.86
CA ASP A 73 13.03 21.39 -6.65
C ASP A 73 12.81 22.91 -6.63
N ASP A 74 13.49 23.59 -5.70
CA ASP A 74 13.48 25.07 -5.60
C ASP A 74 14.61 25.73 -6.42
N SER A 75 15.20 25.02 -7.40
CA SER A 75 16.29 25.58 -8.22
C SER A 75 15.83 26.57 -9.28
N SER A 76 14.54 26.55 -9.63
CA SER A 76 13.87 27.49 -10.52
C SER A 76 12.66 28.12 -9.81
N SER A 77 12.04 29.14 -10.43
CA SER A 77 10.91 29.87 -9.86
C SER A 77 9.91 30.20 -10.95
N ASP A 78 8.64 30.34 -10.59
CA ASP A 78 7.60 30.65 -11.55
C ASP A 78 7.71 32.08 -12.12
N SER A 79 6.78 32.43 -13.01
CA SER A 79 6.73 33.75 -13.66
C SER A 79 6.60 34.96 -12.71
N TYR A 80 6.25 34.76 -11.44
CA TYR A 80 6.19 35.78 -10.39
C TYR A 80 7.42 35.75 -9.46
N GLY A 81 8.30 34.77 -9.63
CA GLY A 81 9.48 34.55 -8.80
C GLY A 81 9.21 33.68 -7.58
N ASP A 82 8.11 32.94 -7.57
CA ASP A 82 7.72 32.06 -6.47
C ASP A 82 8.23 30.62 -6.73
N THR A 83 8.89 30.03 -5.74
CA THR A 83 9.29 28.61 -5.71
C THR A 83 8.29 27.74 -4.93
N CYS A 84 8.47 26.42 -4.99
CA CYS A 84 7.65 25.45 -4.26
C CYS A 84 7.57 25.76 -2.75
N SER A 85 8.73 25.89 -2.09
CA SER A 85 8.80 26.15 -0.64
C SER A 85 8.42 27.58 -0.25
N SER A 86 8.52 28.54 -1.18
CA SER A 86 8.25 29.95 -0.88
C SER A 86 6.76 30.29 -0.89
N TRP A 87 5.97 29.60 -1.73
CA TRP A 87 4.56 29.93 -1.93
C TRP A 87 3.67 28.71 -2.11
N TYR A 88 4.00 27.78 -3.02
CA TYR A 88 3.10 26.68 -3.37
C TYR A 88 2.75 25.80 -2.17
N ASP A 89 3.72 25.44 -1.33
CA ASP A 89 3.49 24.60 -0.15
C ASP A 89 2.49 25.21 0.85
N SER A 90 2.38 26.54 0.86
CA SER A 90 1.50 27.26 1.80
C SER A 90 0.15 27.65 1.20
N TYR A 91 0.09 27.88 -0.11
CA TYR A 91 -1.05 28.51 -0.77
C TYR A 91 -1.72 27.64 -1.83
N GLU A 92 -1.08 26.55 -2.25
CA GLU A 92 -1.60 25.65 -3.28
C GLU A 92 -1.88 24.26 -2.74
N SER A 93 -2.56 23.46 -3.56
CA SER A 93 -2.90 22.06 -3.27
C SER A 93 -3.04 21.30 -4.58
N GLU A 94 -2.89 19.98 -4.57
CA GLU A 94 -3.10 19.14 -5.75
C GLU A 94 -4.38 19.51 -6.54
N GLY A 95 -4.23 19.71 -7.85
CA GLY A 95 -5.30 20.10 -8.75
C GLY A 95 -5.69 21.58 -8.74
N SER A 96 -4.97 22.43 -8.00
CA SER A 96 -5.15 23.88 -8.05
C SER A 96 -4.68 24.50 -9.37
N SER A 97 -4.98 25.78 -9.58
CA SER A 97 -4.56 26.48 -10.80
C SER A 97 -3.04 26.64 -10.87
N GLY A 98 -2.37 26.89 -9.74
CA GLY A 98 -0.90 26.93 -9.70
C GLY A 98 -0.30 25.58 -10.08
N CYS A 99 -0.80 24.50 -9.46
CA CYS A 99 -0.32 23.14 -9.74
C CYS A 99 -0.69 22.60 -11.13
N ASN A 100 -1.66 23.18 -11.83
CA ASN A 100 -2.00 22.84 -13.22
C ASN A 100 -1.28 23.72 -14.25
N GLY A 101 -0.24 24.45 -13.82
CA GLY A 101 0.61 25.24 -14.68
C GLY A 101 0.11 26.65 -14.99
N GLY A 102 -0.70 27.23 -14.10
CA GLY A 102 -1.19 28.61 -14.24
C GLY A 102 -0.09 29.67 -14.21
N TYR A 103 1.05 29.36 -13.59
CA TYR A 103 2.17 30.30 -13.42
C TYR A 103 3.51 29.76 -13.91
N ASN A 104 3.53 28.51 -14.41
CA ASN A 104 4.71 27.86 -15.00
C ASN A 104 5.34 28.72 -16.11
N ASP A 105 6.64 28.54 -16.30
CA ASP A 105 7.41 29.20 -17.35
C ASP A 105 8.43 28.25 -18.02
N ASP A 106 9.53 28.80 -18.57
CA ASP A 106 10.48 28.06 -19.39
C ASP A 106 11.29 27.02 -18.59
N ASP A 107 11.51 27.25 -17.29
CA ASP A 107 12.30 26.40 -16.41
C ASP A 107 11.60 25.97 -15.11
N PHE A 108 10.45 26.55 -14.78
CA PHE A 108 9.62 26.14 -13.64
C PHE A 108 8.32 25.42 -14.06
N ASP A 109 8.13 24.20 -13.54
CA ASP A 109 6.88 23.45 -13.64
C ASP A 109 6.42 22.98 -12.26
N ALA A 110 5.39 23.63 -11.71
CA ALA A 110 4.84 23.33 -10.39
C ALA A 110 4.40 21.86 -10.27
N ALA A 111 3.83 21.26 -11.32
CA ALA A 111 3.36 19.88 -11.31
C ALA A 111 4.50 18.86 -11.24
N ALA A 112 5.70 19.23 -11.71
CA ALA A 112 6.87 18.35 -11.73
C ALA A 112 7.80 18.61 -10.53
N GLN A 113 7.93 19.87 -10.12
CA GLN A 113 8.93 20.30 -9.14
C GLN A 113 8.38 20.34 -7.70
N CYS A 114 7.08 20.57 -7.51
CA CYS A 114 6.50 20.78 -6.19
C CYS A 114 5.74 19.57 -5.66
N CYS A 115 6.13 19.12 -4.47
CA CYS A 115 5.48 18.06 -3.69
C CYS A 115 3.97 18.28 -3.50
N VAL A 116 3.58 19.51 -3.17
CA VAL A 116 2.19 19.89 -2.92
C VAL A 116 1.30 19.74 -4.16
N CYS A 117 1.91 19.71 -5.34
CA CYS A 117 1.26 19.50 -6.64
C CYS A 117 1.29 18.05 -7.10
N GLY A 118 1.90 17.14 -6.33
CA GLY A 118 2.08 15.73 -6.68
C GLY A 118 3.35 15.44 -7.49
N GLY A 119 4.21 16.45 -7.69
CA GLY A 119 5.56 16.29 -8.22
C GLY A 119 6.60 16.14 -7.11
N GLY A 120 7.78 16.69 -7.35
CA GLY A 120 8.94 16.55 -6.48
C GLY A 120 9.70 15.26 -6.75
N THR A 121 10.92 15.16 -6.21
CA THR A 121 11.73 13.93 -6.31
C THR A 121 11.60 13.11 -5.04
N GLU A 122 11.42 11.79 -5.18
CA GLU A 122 11.48 10.86 -4.04
C GLU A 122 12.95 10.73 -3.53
N SER A 123 13.14 10.82 -2.22
CA SER A 123 14.41 10.71 -1.48
C SER A 123 14.70 9.32 -0.93
#